data_AF-A0A8J7ISQ6-F1
#
_entry.id   AF-A0A8J7ISQ6-F1
#
_cell.length_a   1.000
_cell.length_b   1.000
_cell.length_c   1.000
_cell.angle_alpha   90.00
_cell.angle_beta   90.00
_cell.angle_gamma   90.00
#
_symmetry.space_group_name_H-M   'P 1'
#
loop_
_entity.id
_entity.type
_entity.pdbx_description
1 polymer ?
#
loop_
_entity_poly.entity_id
_entity_poly.type
_entity_poly.pdbx_seq_one_letter_code
_entity_poly.pdbx_strand_id
1 'polypeptide(L)'
;MVQIVDKVLRTPGGDDQKIEVVRNTDDICAPCPKRRGLRCSNQDGIEKLDKAHLRALKLDYGQVITWGEAQERIRKHVAPEGLQVICAGCQWLQYGMCEAAVRELHG
;
A
#
# COMPACT_ATOMS: atom_id res chain seq x y z
N MET A 1 -14.97 7.22 3.31
CA MET A 1 -14.24 6.03 3.82
C MET A 1 -14.17 5.00 2.71
N VAL A 2 -12.96 4.53 2.36
CA VAL A 2 -12.75 3.55 1.28
C VAL A 2 -13.42 2.23 1.69
N GLN A 3 -14.47 1.82 0.97
CA GLN A 3 -15.31 0.69 1.40
C GLN A 3 -14.51 -0.63 1.49
N ILE A 4 -13.55 -0.86 0.58
CA ILE A 4 -12.77 -2.09 0.56
C ILE A 4 -11.88 -2.27 1.80
N VAL A 5 -11.33 -1.19 2.36
CA VAL A 5 -10.41 -1.31 3.52
C VAL A 5 -11.17 -1.70 4.78
N ASP A 6 -12.20 -0.93 5.15
CA ASP A 6 -12.85 -1.09 6.45
C ASP A 6 -13.95 -2.15 6.48
N LYS A 7 -14.51 -2.52 5.31
CA LYS A 7 -15.56 -3.54 5.23
C LYS A 7 -15.09 -4.90 4.74
N VAL A 8 -13.84 -5.01 4.28
CA VAL A 8 -13.31 -6.25 3.71
C VAL A 8 -11.94 -6.57 4.30
N LEU A 9 -10.94 -5.72 4.07
CA LEU A 9 -9.55 -6.06 4.44
C LEU A 9 -9.31 -6.09 5.97
N ARG A 10 -10.06 -5.28 6.74
CA ARG A 10 -9.92 -5.17 8.20
C ARG A 10 -10.96 -5.96 9.00
N THR A 11 -11.73 -6.82 8.34
CA THR A 11 -12.75 -7.66 8.99
C THR A 11 -12.26 -9.09 9.17
N PRO A 12 -12.86 -9.91 10.05
CA PRO A 12 -12.54 -11.34 10.12
C PRO A 12 -12.67 -12.01 8.74
N GLY A 13 -11.66 -12.79 8.35
CA GLY A 13 -11.58 -13.38 7.00
C GLY A 13 -11.04 -12.43 5.91
N GLY A 14 -10.72 -11.18 6.26
CA GLY A 14 -10.14 -10.21 5.34
C GLY A 14 -8.78 -10.63 4.79
N ASP A 15 -8.02 -11.43 5.54
CA ASP A 15 -6.73 -11.95 5.10
C ASP A 15 -6.85 -12.86 3.88
N ASP A 16 -7.97 -13.55 3.69
CA ASP A 16 -8.23 -14.42 2.53
C ASP A 16 -8.67 -13.62 1.28
N GLN A 17 -8.94 -12.32 1.43
CA GLN A 17 -9.36 -11.47 0.32
C GLN A 17 -8.24 -11.37 -0.72
N LYS A 18 -8.55 -11.76 -1.95
CA LYS A 18 -7.64 -11.55 -3.08
C LYS A 18 -7.61 -10.09 -3.50
N ILE A 19 -6.41 -9.58 -3.73
CA ILE A 19 -6.12 -8.26 -4.28
C ILE A 19 -5.23 -8.41 -5.50
N GLU A 20 -5.39 -7.52 -6.47
CA GLU A 20 -4.54 -7.43 -7.65
C GLU A 20 -3.62 -6.22 -7.55
N VAL A 21 -2.32 -6.43 -7.81
CA VAL A 21 -1.34 -5.36 -7.86
C VAL A 21 -1.43 -4.66 -9.22
N VAL A 22 -2.05 -3.48 -9.26
CA VAL A 22 -2.25 -2.72 -10.50
C VAL A 22 -1.29 -1.51 -10.59
N ARG A 23 -0.95 -1.10 -11.82
CA ARG A 23 -0.05 0.04 -12.08
C ARG A 23 -0.71 1.41 -11.94
N ASN A 24 -2.01 1.46 -12.17
CA ASN A 24 -2.77 2.70 -12.23
C ASN A 24 -3.63 2.81 -10.97
N THR A 25 -4.52 3.81 -10.93
CA THR A 25 -5.47 3.96 -9.83
C THR A 25 -6.28 2.68 -9.59
N ASP A 26 -6.47 2.31 -8.34
CA ASP A 26 -7.15 1.10 -7.87
C ASP A 26 -8.46 1.43 -7.13
N ASP A 27 -9.01 0.43 -6.44
CA ASP A 27 -10.21 0.55 -5.60
C ASP A 27 -10.01 1.50 -4.41
N ILE A 28 -8.77 1.65 -3.92
CA ILE A 28 -8.42 2.55 -2.82
C ILE A 28 -8.38 4.00 -3.30
N CYS A 29 -8.07 4.23 -4.58
CA CYS A 29 -8.02 5.56 -5.18
C CYS A 29 -9.41 6.21 -5.39
N ALA A 30 -10.51 5.45 -5.27
CA ALA A 30 -11.87 5.91 -5.57
C ALA A 30 -12.26 7.27 -4.95
N PRO A 31 -12.03 7.53 -3.64
CA PRO A 31 -12.39 8.80 -3.02
C PRO A 31 -11.31 9.89 -3.14
N CYS A 32 -10.18 9.65 -3.82
CA CYS A 32 -9.06 10.57 -3.82
C CYS A 32 -9.33 11.83 -4.68
N PRO A 33 -9.30 13.06 -4.12
CA PRO A 33 -9.55 14.28 -4.89
C PRO A 33 -8.43 14.60 -5.91
N LYS A 34 -7.27 13.96 -5.77
CA LYS A 34 -6.13 14.09 -6.69
C LYS A 34 -6.21 13.09 -7.87
N ARG A 35 -7.17 12.16 -7.86
CA ARG A 35 -7.40 11.20 -8.95
C ARG A 35 -7.84 11.90 -10.23
N ARG A 36 -7.32 11.47 -11.37
CA ARG A 36 -7.59 11.95 -12.74
C ARG A 36 -7.75 10.73 -13.66
N GLY A 37 -8.92 10.09 -13.60
CA GLY A 37 -9.17 8.83 -14.31
C GLY A 37 -8.26 7.72 -13.79
N LEU A 38 -7.40 7.20 -14.66
CA LEU A 38 -6.40 6.16 -14.33
C LEU A 38 -5.09 6.71 -13.73
N ARG A 39 -4.95 8.04 -13.63
CA ARG A 39 -3.74 8.71 -13.14
C ARG A 39 -4.05 9.61 -11.95
N CYS A 40 -3.03 10.23 -11.39
CA CYS A 40 -3.09 11.20 -10.31
C CYS A 40 -2.47 12.54 -10.73
N SER A 41 -2.86 13.64 -10.07
CA SER A 41 -2.27 14.96 -10.33
C SER A 41 -0.76 15.04 -10.01
N ASN A 42 -0.26 14.13 -9.16
CA ASN A 42 1.17 13.97 -8.84
C ASN A 42 1.65 12.59 -9.30
N GLN A 43 1.41 12.23 -10.56
CA GLN A 43 1.69 10.89 -11.06
C GLN A 43 3.16 10.47 -10.86
N ASP A 44 4.12 11.34 -11.17
CA ASP A 44 5.54 11.00 -11.10
C ASP A 44 6.00 10.68 -9.67
N GLY A 45 5.45 11.38 -8.67
CA GLY A 45 5.71 11.09 -7.26
C GLY A 45 5.13 9.75 -6.85
N ILE A 46 3.89 9.46 -7.26
CA ILE A 46 3.21 8.19 -6.98
C ILE A 46 3.95 7.03 -7.64
N GLU A 47 4.33 7.13 -8.91
CA GLU A 47 5.07 6.06 -9.61
C GLU A 47 6.43 5.75 -8.96
N LYS A 48 7.11 6.76 -8.41
CA LYS A 48 8.36 6.54 -7.67
C LYS A 48 8.11 5.74 -6.39
N LEU A 49 7.08 6.11 -5.64
CA LEU A 49 6.68 5.41 -4.41
C LEU A 49 6.23 3.98 -4.72
N ASP A 50 5.36 3.78 -5.71
CA ASP A 50 4.88 2.45 -6.10
C ASP A 50 6.04 1.54 -6.49
N LYS A 51 6.97 2.01 -7.32
CA LYS A 51 8.17 1.25 -7.71
C LYS A 51 9.05 0.90 -6.50
N ALA A 52 9.16 1.77 -5.51
CA ALA A 52 9.91 1.49 -4.29
C ALA A 52 9.23 0.38 -3.46
N HIS A 53 7.90 0.45 -3.30
CA HIS A 53 7.13 -0.55 -2.57
C HIS A 53 7.11 -1.91 -3.28
N LEU A 54 6.95 -1.94 -4.60
CA LEU A 54 7.02 -3.17 -5.40
C LEU A 54 8.35 -3.90 -5.20
N ARG A 55 9.47 -3.16 -5.27
CA ARG A 55 10.81 -3.72 -5.02
C ARG A 55 10.96 -4.24 -3.60
N ALA A 56 10.53 -3.46 -2.61
CA ALA A 56 10.64 -3.85 -1.20
C ALA A 56 9.81 -5.11 -0.91
N LEU A 57 8.58 -5.19 -1.42
CA LEU A 57 7.63 -6.28 -1.16
C LEU A 57 7.76 -7.46 -2.14
N LYS A 58 8.67 -7.35 -3.11
CA LYS A 58 8.90 -8.34 -4.18
C LYS A 58 7.62 -8.65 -4.96
N LEU A 59 6.89 -7.60 -5.32
CA LEU A 59 5.64 -7.67 -6.06
C LEU A 59 5.83 -7.22 -7.50
N ASP A 60 5.02 -7.77 -8.39
CA ASP A 60 4.93 -7.38 -9.79
C ASP A 60 3.49 -6.96 -10.14
N TYR A 61 3.36 -6.10 -11.16
CA TYR A 61 2.05 -5.73 -11.66
C TYR A 61 1.32 -6.92 -12.31
N GLY A 62 0.00 -7.00 -12.11
CA GLY A 62 -0.85 -8.12 -12.53
C GLY A 62 -0.78 -9.32 -11.59
N GLN A 63 0.04 -9.26 -10.54
CA GLN A 63 0.09 -10.30 -9.53
C GLN A 63 -1.18 -10.25 -8.68
N VAL A 64 -1.80 -11.42 -8.47
CA VAL A 64 -2.93 -11.59 -7.55
C VAL A 64 -2.45 -12.34 -6.32
N ILE A 65 -2.60 -11.72 -5.15
CA ILE A 65 -2.25 -12.29 -3.84
C ILE A 65 -3.40 -12.07 -2.87
N THR A 66 -3.40 -12.80 -1.77
CA THR A 66 -4.28 -12.53 -0.64
C THR A 66 -3.76 -11.35 0.19
N TRP A 67 -4.65 -10.71 0.94
CA TRP A 67 -4.28 -9.64 1.85
C TRP A 67 -3.34 -10.13 2.96
N GLY A 68 -3.55 -11.34 3.46
CA GLY A 68 -2.65 -12.00 4.41
C GLY A 68 -1.23 -12.18 3.85
N GLU A 69 -1.10 -12.61 2.59
CA GLU A 69 0.20 -12.68 1.92
C GLU A 69 0.86 -11.31 1.74
N ALA A 70 0.08 -10.25 1.50
CA ALA A 70 0.61 -8.90 1.43
C ALA A 70 1.16 -8.45 2.80
N GLN A 71 0.42 -8.70 3.88
CA GLN A 71 0.87 -8.43 5.25
C GLN A 71 2.13 -9.23 5.61
N GLU A 72 2.19 -10.53 5.28
CA GLU A 72 3.35 -11.40 5.48
C GLU A 72 4.60 -10.81 4.80
N ARG A 73 4.46 -10.35 3.55
CA ARG A 73 5.56 -9.70 2.80
C ARG A 73 6.00 -8.40 3.46
N ILE A 74 5.06 -7.59 3.96
CA ILE A 74 5.39 -6.37 4.72
C ILE A 74 6.20 -6.75 5.97
N ARG A 75 5.72 -7.70 6.79
CA ARG A 75 6.43 -8.18 7.98
C ARG A 75 7.84 -8.68 7.63
N LYS A 76 7.97 -9.43 6.55
CA LYS A 76 9.25 -10.05 6.16
C LYS A 76 10.27 -9.09 5.54
N HIS A 77 9.81 -8.03 4.88
CA HIS A 77 10.66 -7.22 4.02
C HIS A 77 10.71 -5.73 4.37
N VAL A 78 9.83 -5.26 5.24
CA VAL A 78 9.73 -3.86 5.61
C VAL A 78 9.85 -3.73 7.13
N ALA A 79 11.02 -3.29 7.57
CA ALA A 79 11.19 -2.77 8.93
C ALA A 79 10.52 -1.38 9.02
N PRO A 80 9.94 -1.01 10.18
CA PRO A 80 9.32 0.32 10.36
C PRO A 80 10.25 1.46 9.96
N GLU A 81 11.52 1.41 10.36
CA GLU A 81 12.53 2.42 10.08
C GLU A 81 12.92 2.45 8.59
N GLY A 82 12.71 1.33 7.88
CA GLY A 82 12.93 1.22 6.43
C GLY A 82 11.99 2.12 5.61
N LEU A 83 10.87 2.55 6.18
CA LEU A 83 9.94 3.47 5.52
C LEU A 83 10.57 4.85 5.26
N GLN A 84 11.59 5.25 6.01
CA GLN A 84 12.33 6.49 5.73
C GLN A 84 12.98 6.48 4.33
N VAL A 85 13.38 5.29 3.86
CA VAL A 85 13.97 5.11 2.53
C VAL A 85 12.88 4.78 1.50
N ILE A 86 11.98 3.84 1.80
CA ILE A 86 10.94 3.37 0.87
C ILE A 86 9.95 4.49 0.53
N CYS A 87 9.59 5.32 1.52
CA CYS A 87 8.62 6.40 1.40
C CYS A 87 9.28 7.78 1.24
N ALA A 88 10.55 7.86 0.84
CA ALA A 88 11.22 9.13 0.64
C ALA A 88 10.44 10.05 -0.33
N GLY A 89 10.13 11.27 0.12
CA GLY A 89 9.29 12.22 -0.64
C GLY A 89 7.78 12.03 -0.49
N CYS A 90 7.32 11.06 0.31
CA CYS A 90 5.92 10.90 0.67
C CYS A 90 5.50 11.96 1.69
N GLN A 91 4.39 12.66 1.43
CA GLN A 91 3.86 13.67 2.35
C GLN A 91 3.39 13.09 3.69
N TRP A 92 3.14 11.78 3.74
CA TRP A 92 2.59 11.10 4.91
C TRP A 92 3.67 10.65 5.89
N LEU A 93 4.92 10.52 5.41
CA LEU A 93 6.04 10.00 6.19
C LEU A 93 6.28 10.83 7.47
N GLN A 94 6.21 12.15 7.37
CA GLN A 94 6.41 13.07 8.49
C GLN A 94 5.40 12.90 9.64
N TYR A 95 4.25 12.28 9.38
CA TYR A 95 3.21 12.06 10.40
C TYR A 95 3.37 10.73 11.15
N GLY A 96 4.35 9.88 10.77
CA GLY A 96 4.66 8.62 11.46
C GLY A 96 3.58 7.52 11.38
N MET A 97 2.44 7.78 10.74
CA MET A 97 1.30 6.84 10.69
C MET A 97 1.66 5.50 10.06
N CYS A 98 2.44 5.52 8.96
CA CYS A 98 2.86 4.29 8.29
C CYS A 98 3.83 3.48 9.15
N GLU A 99 4.74 4.13 9.86
CA GLU A 99 5.68 3.43 10.76
C GLU A 99 4.96 2.80 11.94
N ALA A 100 4.00 3.52 12.54
CA ALA A 100 3.18 2.99 13.62
C ALA A 100 2.38 1.75 13.16
N ALA A 101 1.75 1.81 11.98
CA ALA A 101 1.00 0.69 11.42
C ALA A 101 1.91 -0.51 11.10
N VAL A 102 3.13 -0.28 10.58
CA VAL A 102 4.08 -1.37 10.37
C VAL A 102 4.53 -1.95 11.71
N ARG A 103 4.84 -1.13 12.74
CA ARG A 103 5.19 -1.65 14.08
C ARG A 103 4.09 -2.56 14.64
N GLU A 104 2.84 -2.11 14.60
CA GLU A 104 1.69 -2.90 15.05
C GLU A 104 1.57 -4.24 14.28
N LEU A 105 1.88 -4.24 12.98
CA LEU A 105 1.84 -5.45 12.17
C LEU A 105 2.89 -6.49 12.59
N HIS A 106 4.02 -6.05 13.18
CA HIS A 106 5.11 -6.92 13.64
C HIS A 106 4.87 -7.50 15.04
N GLY A 107 4.00 -6.91 15.86
CA GLY A 107 3.70 -7.32 17.24
C GLY A 107 4.25 -6.37 18.28
#